data_AF-A0A0C9Z463-F1
#
_entry.id   AF-A0A0C9Z463-F1
#
_cell.length_a   1.000
_cell.length_b   1.000
_cell.length_c   1.000
_cell.angle_alpha   90.00
_cell.angle_beta   90.00
_cell.angle_gamma   90.00
#
_symmetry.space_group_name_H-M   'P 1'
#
loop_
_entity.id
_entity.type
_entity.pdbx_description
1 polymer ?
#
loop_
_entity_poly.entity_id
_entity_poly.type
_entity_poly.pdbx_seq_one_letter_code
_entity_poly.pdbx_strand_id
1 'polypeptide(L)'
;ATGRNDMSHSTYANARRRNKEGIRQKWTESWHRDVAAQTGRFAIANRLPPTLKPRQHFTHTPREVYGRLIQCRTGHGFMGEYYATFVPTEPTRCPCGEPRQTREHILRDCPQFTRQRIHLREVSYNIILNEILGTEKGIKALATFIKESSAFKKA
;
A
#
# COMPACT_ATOMS: atom_id res chain seq x y z
N ALA A 1 -57.00 17.34 -22.57
CA ALA A 1 -56.75 16.78 -21.24
C ALA A 1 -55.81 15.59 -21.38
N THR A 2 -54.62 15.67 -20.77
CA THR A 2 -53.78 14.57 -20.23
C THR A 2 -52.41 15.17 -19.88
N GLY A 3 -52.30 15.68 -18.66
CA GLY A 3 -51.03 16.12 -18.11
C GLY A 3 -50.08 14.94 -17.93
N ARG A 4 -48.86 15.07 -18.46
CA ARG A 4 -47.73 14.23 -18.07
C ARG A 4 -47.41 14.52 -16.61
N ASN A 5 -47.67 13.56 -15.74
CA ASN A 5 -47.20 13.60 -14.36
C ASN A 5 -46.06 12.59 -14.22
N ASP A 6 -44.86 12.96 -14.69
CA ASP A 6 -43.64 12.21 -14.38
C ASP A 6 -43.06 12.73 -13.07
N MET A 7 -43.70 12.33 -11.96
CA MET A 7 -43.10 12.46 -10.63
C MET A 7 -42.51 11.11 -10.23
N SER A 8 -41.33 10.81 -10.77
CA SER A 8 -40.45 9.79 -10.22
C SER A 8 -40.02 10.21 -8.81
N HIS A 9 -40.85 9.91 -7.81
CA HIS A 9 -40.50 10.07 -6.41
C HIS A 9 -39.37 9.10 -6.07
N SER A 10 -38.14 9.61 -6.14
CA SER A 10 -36.97 8.93 -5.62
C SER A 10 -37.21 8.62 -4.14
N THR A 11 -37.32 7.34 -3.78
CA THR A 11 -37.39 6.92 -2.38
C THR A 11 -36.23 7.50 -1.57
N TYR A 12 -36.41 7.73 -0.27
CA TYR A 12 -35.33 8.21 0.61
C TYR A 12 -34.08 7.34 0.52
N ALA A 13 -34.25 6.02 0.43
CA ALA A 13 -33.15 5.07 0.22
C ALA A 13 -32.39 5.34 -1.08
N ASN A 14 -33.09 5.62 -2.19
CA ASN A 14 -32.47 5.97 -3.46
C ASN A 14 -31.75 7.33 -3.40
N ALA A 15 -32.36 8.35 -2.77
CA ALA A 15 -31.73 9.66 -2.59
C ALA A 15 -30.43 9.55 -1.77
N ARG A 16 -30.46 8.80 -0.67
CA ARG A 16 -29.28 8.52 0.17
C ARG A 16 -28.18 7.75 -0.58
N ARG A 17 -28.56 6.75 -1.39
CA ARG A 17 -27.62 5.99 -2.22
C ARG A 17 -26.92 6.90 -3.23
N ARG A 18 -27.69 7.73 -3.96
CA ARG A 18 -27.17 8.68 -4.96
C ARG A 18 -26.24 9.71 -4.34
N ASN A 19 -26.60 10.25 -3.17
CA ASN A 19 -25.73 11.19 -2.46
C ASN A 19 -24.39 10.53 -2.08
N LYS A 20 -24.43 9.31 -1.50
CA LYS A 20 -23.23 8.54 -1.15
C LYS A 20 -22.35 8.24 -2.37
N GLU A 21 -22.96 7.90 -3.50
CA GLU A 21 -22.27 7.68 -4.78
C GLU A 21 -21.59 8.95 -5.28
N GLY A 22 -22.29 10.09 -5.26
CA GLY A 22 -21.75 11.39 -5.64
C GLY A 22 -20.58 11.85 -4.76
N ILE A 23 -20.66 11.68 -3.44
CA ILE A 23 -19.54 11.98 -2.53
C ILE A 23 -18.33 11.10 -2.85
N ARG A 24 -18.55 9.80 -3.06
CA ARG A 24 -17.46 8.85 -3.38
C ARG A 24 -16.78 9.21 -4.71
N GLN A 25 -17.56 9.57 -5.72
CA GLN A 25 -17.02 10.00 -7.00
C GLN A 25 -16.15 11.24 -6.85
N LYS A 26 -16.68 12.31 -6.23
CA LYS A 26 -15.93 13.55 -5.99
C LYS A 26 -14.64 13.33 -5.20
N TRP A 27 -14.69 12.48 -4.17
CA TRP A 27 -13.50 12.13 -3.39
C TRP A 27 -12.47 11.35 -4.21
N THR A 28 -12.92 10.40 -5.02
CA THR A 28 -12.04 9.61 -5.89
C THR A 28 -11.36 10.48 -6.95
N GLU A 29 -12.10 11.42 -7.55
CA GLU A 29 -11.55 12.40 -8.50
C GLU A 29 -10.51 13.32 -7.85
N SER A 30 -10.77 13.82 -6.63
CA SER A 30 -9.77 14.59 -5.87
C SER A 30 -8.53 13.77 -5.60
N TRP A 31 -8.72 12.54 -5.10
CA TRP A 31 -7.61 11.65 -4.80
C TRP A 31 -6.73 11.36 -6.01
N HIS A 32 -7.31 11.17 -7.21
CA HIS A 32 -6.52 10.98 -8.42
C HIS A 32 -5.65 12.20 -8.77
N ARG A 33 -6.16 13.42 -8.57
CA ARG A 33 -5.37 14.64 -8.74
C ARG A 33 -4.25 14.74 -7.71
N ASP A 34 -4.56 14.46 -6.45
CA ASP A 34 -3.62 14.60 -5.33
C ASP A 34 -2.48 13.57 -5.42
N VAL A 35 -2.79 12.32 -5.79
CA VAL A 35 -1.79 11.25 -5.98
C VAL A 35 -0.82 11.59 -7.11
N ALA A 36 -1.28 12.20 -8.19
CA ALA A 36 -0.41 12.61 -9.30
C ALA A 36 0.61 13.67 -8.87
N ALA A 37 0.26 14.53 -7.90
CA ALA A 37 1.13 15.54 -7.34
C ALA A 37 1.98 15.04 -6.15
N GLN A 38 1.75 13.82 -5.65
CA GLN A 38 2.38 13.35 -4.43
C GLN A 38 3.84 12.96 -4.64
N THR A 39 4.70 13.44 -3.75
CA THR A 39 6.14 13.12 -3.70
C THR A 39 6.50 12.33 -2.44
N GLY A 40 7.74 11.81 -2.41
CA GLY A 40 8.31 11.16 -1.22
C GLY A 40 8.08 9.64 -1.15
N ARG A 41 8.55 9.04 -0.04
CA ARG A 41 8.69 7.57 0.09
C ARG A 41 7.38 6.78 -0.01
N PHE A 42 6.26 7.38 0.39
CA PHE A 42 4.94 6.75 0.34
C PHE A 42 4.25 6.86 -1.03
N ALA A 43 4.66 7.80 -1.89
CA ALA A 43 3.98 8.07 -3.16
C ALA A 43 3.88 6.83 -4.06
N ILE A 44 4.92 5.98 -4.07
CA ILE A 44 4.90 4.74 -4.87
C ILE A 44 3.88 3.71 -4.37
N ALA A 45 3.49 3.77 -3.09
CA ALA A 45 2.54 2.86 -2.45
C ALA A 45 1.10 3.42 -2.41
N ASN A 46 0.92 4.73 -2.62
CA ASN A 46 -0.38 5.39 -2.57
C ASN A 46 -1.16 5.26 -3.90
N ARG A 47 -1.46 4.02 -4.29
CA ARG A 47 -2.16 3.71 -5.55
C ARG A 47 -3.56 3.11 -5.35
N LEU A 48 -3.96 2.95 -4.09
CA LEU A 48 -5.26 2.41 -3.74
C LEU A 48 -6.28 3.55 -3.57
N PRO A 49 -7.35 3.61 -4.38
CA PRO A 49 -8.32 4.69 -4.28
C PRO A 49 -9.02 4.70 -2.93
N PRO A 50 -9.64 5.81 -2.53
CA PRO A 50 -10.31 5.87 -1.24
C PRO A 50 -11.49 4.90 -1.13
N THR A 51 -11.69 4.33 0.06
CA THR A 51 -12.82 3.43 0.36
C THR A 51 -13.48 3.81 1.69
N LEU A 52 -14.79 3.63 1.78
CA LEU A 52 -15.56 3.87 3.01
C LEU A 52 -15.48 2.72 4.02
N LYS A 53 -14.91 1.59 3.61
CA LYS A 53 -14.66 0.42 4.45
C LYS A 53 -13.17 0.15 4.50
N PRO A 54 -12.64 -0.37 5.62
CA PRO A 54 -11.29 -0.88 5.66
C PRO A 54 -11.08 -1.95 4.58
N ARG A 55 -9.87 -2.01 4.04
CA ARG A 55 -9.50 -3.01 3.04
C ARG A 55 -9.22 -4.35 3.70
N GLN A 56 -9.32 -5.44 2.94
CA GLN A 56 -9.15 -6.79 3.49
C GLN A 56 -7.80 -7.02 4.16
N HIS A 57 -6.72 -6.42 3.65
CA HIS A 57 -5.39 -6.53 4.26
C HIS A 57 -5.28 -5.81 5.61
N PHE A 58 -6.20 -4.89 5.93
CA PHE A 58 -6.29 -4.32 7.29
C PHE A 58 -6.96 -5.31 8.25
N THR A 59 -7.98 -6.04 7.79
CA THR A 59 -8.80 -6.88 8.68
C THR A 59 -8.28 -8.31 8.84
N HIS A 60 -7.57 -8.87 7.86
CA HIS A 60 -7.17 -10.28 7.86
C HIS A 60 -5.66 -10.51 8.04
N THR A 61 -4.84 -9.47 7.99
CA THR A 61 -3.39 -9.60 8.17
C THR A 61 -3.06 -9.56 9.68
N PRO A 62 -2.29 -10.54 10.21
CA PRO A 62 -1.87 -10.51 11.61
C PRO A 62 -1.17 -9.19 11.96
N ARG A 63 -1.42 -8.67 13.17
CA ARG A 63 -0.96 -7.33 13.58
C ARG A 63 0.54 -7.10 13.38
N GLU A 64 1.36 -8.10 13.70
CA GLU A 64 2.83 -8.05 13.55
C GLU A 64 3.26 -7.91 12.08
N VAL A 65 2.60 -8.64 11.17
CA VAL A 65 2.82 -8.57 9.72
C VAL A 65 2.30 -7.25 9.17
N TYR A 66 1.11 -6.81 9.63
CA TYR A 66 0.50 -5.56 9.20
C TYR A 66 1.37 -4.35 9.55
N GLY A 67 1.96 -4.32 10.75
CA GLY A 67 2.89 -3.27 11.17
C GLY A 67 4.08 -3.15 10.21
N ARG A 68 4.76 -4.27 9.94
CA ARG A 68 5.89 -4.33 9.00
C ARG A 68 5.51 -3.99 7.56
N LEU A 69 4.30 -4.38 7.15
CA LEU A 69 3.75 -4.02 5.84
C LEU A 69 3.57 -2.51 5.70
N ILE A 70 3.03 -1.84 6.72
CA ILE A 70 2.89 -0.37 6.72
C ILE A 70 4.24 0.32 6.77
N GLN A 71 5.18 -0.17 7.58
CA GLN A 71 6.56 0.33 7.62
C GLN A 71 7.20 0.30 6.23
N CYS A 72 7.11 -0.84 5.53
CA CYS A 72 7.60 -1.00 4.16
C CYS A 72 6.89 -0.03 3.19
N ARG A 73 5.56 0.03 3.19
CA ARG A 73 4.80 0.89 2.26
C ARG A 73 5.08 2.37 2.46
N THR A 74 5.23 2.82 3.70
CA THR A 74 5.51 4.22 4.04
C THR A 74 6.98 4.59 3.97
N GLY A 75 7.89 3.61 3.92
CA GLY A 75 9.33 3.83 4.03
C GLY A 75 9.77 4.32 5.42
N HIS A 76 8.93 4.09 6.43
CA HIS A 76 9.17 4.40 7.84
C HIS A 76 9.28 3.10 8.63
N GLY A 77 10.43 2.46 8.52
CA GLY A 77 10.66 1.12 9.07
C GLY A 77 12.10 0.87 9.47
N PHE A 78 12.36 -0.33 9.98
CA PHE A 78 13.69 -0.78 10.35
C PHE A 78 14.51 -1.11 9.09
N MET A 79 15.00 -0.06 8.44
CA MET A 79 15.79 -0.11 7.22
C MET A 79 16.80 1.03 7.20
N GLY A 80 17.98 0.78 6.65
CA GLY A 80 19.08 1.74 6.64
C GLY A 80 18.76 3.09 5.99
N GLU A 81 17.90 3.13 4.98
CA GLU A 81 17.42 4.40 4.39
C GLU A 81 16.61 5.25 5.39
N TYR A 82 15.84 4.61 6.28
CA TYR A 82 15.13 5.31 7.36
C TYR A 82 16.09 5.79 8.44
N TYR A 83 17.00 4.92 8.89
CA TYR A 83 18.00 5.27 9.92
C TYR A 83 18.90 6.43 9.49
N ALA A 84 19.35 6.44 8.24
CA ALA A 84 20.17 7.53 7.70
C ALA A 84 19.51 8.92 7.82
N THR A 85 18.17 8.98 7.87
CA THR A 85 17.42 10.24 7.97
C THR A 85 16.99 10.54 9.40
N PHE A 86 16.52 9.52 10.13
CA PHE A 86 15.78 9.74 11.39
C PHE A 86 16.46 9.15 12.62
N VAL A 87 17.40 8.22 12.47
CA VAL A 87 18.11 7.58 13.59
C VAL A 87 19.58 7.36 13.22
N PRO A 88 20.41 8.43 13.10
CA PRO A 88 21.76 8.33 12.56
C PRO A 88 22.72 7.45 13.39
N THR A 89 22.35 7.13 14.62
CA THR A 89 23.08 6.20 15.50
C THR A 89 22.93 4.73 15.10
N GLU A 90 21.91 4.39 14.31
CA GLU A 90 21.64 3.02 13.86
C GLU A 90 22.38 2.71 12.54
N PRO A 91 22.81 1.45 12.32
CA PRO A 91 23.58 1.09 11.13
C PRO A 91 22.73 1.18 9.87
N THR A 92 23.27 1.82 8.83
CA THR A 92 22.56 1.98 7.54
C THR A 92 22.84 0.86 6.55
N ARG A 93 23.89 0.06 6.78
CA ARG A 93 24.30 -1.05 5.92
C ARG A 93 23.35 -2.23 6.07
N CYS A 94 23.13 -2.98 4.99
CA CYS A 94 22.41 -4.24 5.10
C CYS A 94 23.35 -5.31 5.67
N PRO A 95 22.86 -6.22 6.53
CA PRO A 95 23.67 -7.36 6.99
C PRO A 95 24.16 -8.29 5.86
N CYS A 96 23.60 -8.19 4.64
CA CYS A 96 24.12 -8.91 3.47
C CYS A 96 25.36 -8.25 2.82
N GLY A 97 25.83 -7.11 3.33
CA GLY A 97 26.97 -6.37 2.81
C GLY A 97 26.63 -5.12 1.98
N GLU A 98 25.38 -4.94 1.56
CA GLU A 98 24.94 -3.76 0.80
C GLU A 98 25.24 -2.46 1.58
N PRO A 99 25.91 -1.45 0.99
CA PRO A 99 26.26 -0.21 1.67
C PRO A 99 25.08 0.54 2.27
N ARG A 100 23.90 0.44 1.66
CA ARG A 100 22.66 1.04 2.17
C ARG A 100 21.50 0.07 2.04
N GLN A 101 20.93 -0.33 3.16
CA GLN A 101 19.71 -1.14 3.18
C GLN A 101 18.49 -0.28 2.80
N THR A 102 18.13 -0.30 1.51
CA THR A 102 16.92 0.35 1.00
C THR A 102 15.75 -0.62 0.98
N ARG A 103 14.53 -0.08 0.91
CA ARG A 103 13.33 -0.90 0.67
C ARG A 103 13.41 -1.66 -0.64
N GLU A 104 13.91 -1.02 -1.69
CA GLU A 104 14.07 -1.63 -3.01
C GLU A 104 15.02 -2.83 -2.95
N HIS A 105 16.18 -2.65 -2.33
CA HIS A 105 17.14 -3.72 -2.11
C HIS A 105 16.51 -4.89 -1.33
N ILE A 106 15.83 -4.63 -0.21
CA ILE A 106 15.18 -5.69 0.60
C ILE A 106 14.22 -6.53 -0.27
N LEU A 107 13.40 -5.88 -1.08
CA LEU A 107 12.38 -6.56 -1.88
C LEU A 107 12.95 -7.25 -3.12
N ARG A 108 13.88 -6.59 -3.83
CA ARG A 108 14.34 -7.04 -5.15
C ARG A 108 15.64 -7.84 -5.13
N ASP A 109 16.60 -7.46 -4.29
CA ASP A 109 18.01 -7.84 -4.49
C ASP A 109 18.62 -8.61 -3.31
N CYS A 110 18.21 -8.30 -2.08
CA CYS A 110 18.86 -8.80 -0.86
C CYS A 110 18.94 -10.33 -0.84
N PRO A 111 20.15 -10.94 -0.83
CA PRO A 111 20.29 -12.39 -0.93
C PRO A 111 19.66 -13.13 0.26
N GLN A 112 19.52 -12.48 1.42
CA GLN A 112 18.88 -13.03 2.62
C GLN A 112 17.42 -13.44 2.40
N PHE A 113 16.73 -12.82 1.44
CA PHE A 113 15.30 -13.05 1.20
C PHE A 113 15.02 -13.75 -0.14
N THR A 114 16.03 -14.39 -0.74
CA THR A 114 15.90 -15.06 -2.05
C THR A 114 14.79 -16.08 -2.08
N ARG A 115 14.64 -16.89 -1.02
CA ARG A 115 13.61 -17.94 -0.94
C ARG A 115 12.21 -17.38 -0.77
N GLN A 116 12.02 -16.28 -0.05
CA GLN A 116 10.70 -15.70 0.18
C GLN A 116 10.25 -14.80 -0.98
N ARG A 117 11.19 -14.31 -1.78
CA ARG A 117 10.93 -13.42 -2.93
C ARG A 117 10.04 -14.06 -3.99
N ILE A 118 9.89 -15.40 -4.03
CA ILE A 118 9.00 -16.06 -4.99
C ILE A 118 7.58 -15.48 -4.90
N HIS A 119 7.09 -15.22 -3.69
CA HIS A 119 5.75 -14.65 -3.45
C HIS A 119 5.57 -13.30 -4.14
N LEU A 120 6.63 -12.49 -4.19
CA LEU A 120 6.59 -11.20 -4.90
C LEU A 120 6.65 -11.41 -6.42
N ARG A 121 7.50 -12.33 -6.89
CA ARG A 121 7.70 -12.63 -8.32
C ARG A 121 6.48 -13.25 -8.99
N GLU A 122 5.68 -14.00 -8.24
CA GLU A 122 4.39 -14.53 -8.71
C GLU A 122 3.40 -13.42 -9.11
N VAL A 123 3.49 -12.25 -8.45
CA VAL A 123 2.63 -11.10 -8.75
C VAL A 123 3.30 -10.10 -9.70
N SER A 124 4.61 -9.91 -9.56
CA SER A 124 5.40 -9.00 -10.40
C SER A 124 6.80 -9.60 -10.60
N TYR A 125 7.06 -10.19 -11.76
CA TYR A 125 8.29 -10.93 -12.05
C TYR A 125 9.56 -10.09 -11.78
N ASN A 126 9.54 -8.81 -12.20
CA ASN A 126 10.63 -7.85 -11.99
C ASN A 126 10.51 -7.07 -10.68
N ILE A 127 9.50 -7.34 -9.85
CA ILE A 127 9.25 -6.69 -8.55
C ILE A 127 9.18 -5.18 -8.75
N ILE A 128 8.22 -4.76 -9.57
CA ILE A 128 7.94 -3.35 -9.80
C ILE A 128 7.29 -2.81 -8.52
N LEU A 129 7.93 -1.84 -7.87
CA LEU A 129 7.58 -1.45 -6.50
C LEU A 129 6.15 -0.89 -6.38
N ASN A 130 5.67 -0.15 -7.38
CA ASN A 130 4.30 0.37 -7.37
C ASN A 130 3.26 -0.76 -7.49
N GLU A 131 3.57 -1.87 -8.15
CA GLU A 131 2.70 -3.04 -8.22
C GLU A 131 2.66 -3.76 -6.87
N ILE A 132 3.83 -4.01 -6.28
CA ILE A 132 3.96 -4.69 -4.98
C ILE A 132 3.35 -3.86 -3.84
N LEU A 133 3.62 -2.56 -3.79
CA LEU A 133 3.23 -1.70 -2.67
C LEU A 133 1.87 -1.03 -2.86
N GLY A 134 1.39 -0.93 -4.11
CA GLY A 134 0.24 -0.12 -4.48
C GLY A 134 -1.00 -0.90 -4.93
N THR A 135 -0.90 -2.21 -5.19
CA THR A 135 -2.05 -3.02 -5.62
C THR A 135 -2.51 -3.98 -4.53
N GLU A 136 -3.78 -4.40 -4.54
CA GLU A 136 -4.28 -5.36 -3.54
C GLU A 136 -3.57 -6.72 -3.64
N LYS A 137 -3.30 -7.20 -4.85
CA LYS A 137 -2.55 -8.44 -5.09
C LYS A 137 -1.11 -8.31 -4.58
N GLY A 138 -0.43 -7.20 -4.90
CA GLY A 138 0.92 -6.93 -4.45
C GLY A 138 1.03 -6.83 -2.93
N ILE A 139 0.08 -6.14 -2.28
CA ILE A 139 0.04 -6.00 -0.82
C ILE A 139 -0.18 -7.36 -0.14
N LYS A 140 -1.00 -8.24 -0.73
CA LYS A 140 -1.19 -9.61 -0.24
C LYS A 140 0.11 -10.42 -0.37
N ALA A 141 0.78 -10.36 -1.52
CA ALA A 141 2.07 -11.02 -1.72
C ALA A 141 3.15 -10.49 -0.77
N LEU A 142 3.19 -9.17 -0.54
CA LEU A 142 4.08 -8.54 0.42
C LEU A 142 3.79 -9.02 1.85
N ALA A 143 2.52 -9.18 2.23
CA ALA A 143 2.16 -9.72 3.53
C ALA A 143 2.70 -11.16 3.70
N THR A 144 2.59 -12.02 2.69
CA THR A 144 3.16 -13.37 2.71
C THR A 144 4.69 -13.34 2.81
N PHE A 145 5.35 -12.52 1.99
CA PHE A 145 6.80 -12.29 2.05
C PHE A 145 7.27 -11.87 3.45
N ILE A 146 6.58 -10.91 4.07
CA ILE A 146 6.90 -10.42 5.42
C ILE A 146 6.63 -11.49 6.48
N LYS A 147 5.56 -12.26 6.34
CA LYS A 147 5.23 -13.35 7.27
C LYS A 147 6.32 -14.42 7.29
N GLU A 148 6.89 -14.75 6.13
CA GLU A 148 7.86 -15.84 5.97
C GLU A 148 9.33 -15.38 6.04
N SER A 149 9.57 -14.08 6.26
CA SER A 149 10.91 -13.51 6.39
C SER A 149 11.08 -12.67 7.65
N SER A 150 12.33 -12.42 8.00
CA SER A 150 12.73 -11.42 8.99
C SER A 150 12.80 -10.00 8.41
N ALA A 151 12.34 -9.77 7.18
CA ALA A 151 12.38 -8.46 6.56
C ALA A 151 11.63 -7.42 7.40
N PHE A 152 12.19 -6.21 7.47
CA PHE A 152 11.67 -5.07 8.23
C PHE A 152 11.49 -5.35 9.73
N LYS A 153 12.24 -6.29 10.31
CA LYS A 153 12.38 -6.44 11.77
C LYS A 153 13.61 -5.68 12.23
N LYS A 154 13.55 -5.09 13.42
CA LYS A 154 14.77 -4.65 14.10
C LYS A 154 15.57 -5.90 14.47
N ALA A 155 16.85 -5.90 14.15
CA ALA A 155 17.79 -6.95 14.55
C ALA A 155 17.99 -6.95 16.06
#